data_AF-A0A542GGE3-F1
#
_entry.id   AF-A0A542GGE3-F1
#
_cell.length_a   1.000
_cell.length_b   1.000
_cell.length_c   1.000
_cell.angle_alpha   90.00
_cell.angle_beta   90.00
_cell.angle_gamma   90.00
#
_symmetry.space_group_name_H-M   'P 1'
#
loop_
_entity.id
_entity.type
_entity.pdbx_description
1 polymer ?
#
loop_
_entity_poly.entity_id
_entity_poly.type
_entity_poly.pdbx_seq_one_letter_code
_entity_poly.pdbx_strand_id
1 'polypeptide(L)'
;MKPIRILLAACLLLAWQAGPAQADAETWPGPHGAAALGNDISWPQCGGDLPAPPAFAVVGVNGGRPETVNPCLAAQLAWADQTSDAAGGTPAAVYVNTAATGPVDSLWWPAGNTYHGRDINNPYGVCDGSDTPACAYVHGYAMALTDVAILKESGDAGERRMWWLDVETGNSWLWDKAVNAAELEGMTAYLESTGVDVGIYSTEYQFDEIVGEVGPGSNLYRLRNWLAGAESTSSAQEYCTASPLTSGGTVALTQFTEGDLDYNYRCPAAAPATAQHPEPQPAPQPEKPRSRAHAELHAAQIS
;
A
#
# COMPACT_ATOMS: atom_id res chain seq x y z
N MET A 1 27.96 70.38 -58.29
CA MET A 1 26.78 69.80 -57.59
C MET A 1 25.72 69.49 -58.63
N LYS A 2 25.50 68.21 -58.96
CA LYS A 2 24.45 67.71 -59.86
C LYS A 2 23.86 66.45 -59.20
N PRO A 3 22.53 66.29 -59.13
CA PRO A 3 21.91 65.20 -58.38
C PRO A 3 21.87 63.91 -59.19
N ILE A 4 22.19 62.79 -58.53
CA ILE A 4 22.10 61.43 -59.07
C ILE A 4 20.66 60.94 -58.86
N ARG A 5 20.03 60.51 -59.95
CA ARG A 5 18.70 59.87 -59.99
C ARG A 5 18.83 58.42 -59.55
N ILE A 6 18.08 58.02 -58.53
CA ILE A 6 17.96 56.63 -58.05
C ILE A 6 16.96 55.90 -58.95
N LEU A 7 17.40 54.82 -59.59
CA LEU A 7 16.55 53.85 -60.29
C LEU A 7 16.13 52.77 -59.30
N LEU A 8 14.83 52.68 -59.02
CA LEU A 8 14.20 51.59 -58.28
C LEU A 8 14.13 50.34 -59.18
N ALA A 9 14.77 49.25 -58.75
CA ALA A 9 14.59 47.92 -59.30
C ALA A 9 13.41 47.25 -58.58
N ALA A 10 12.35 46.93 -59.33
CA ALA A 10 11.21 46.15 -58.85
C ALA A 10 11.48 44.65 -59.05
N CYS A 11 11.73 43.93 -57.96
CA CYS A 11 11.73 42.46 -57.95
C CYS A 11 10.31 41.96 -57.66
N LEU A 12 9.68 41.32 -58.65
CA LEU A 12 8.46 40.53 -58.51
C LEU A 12 8.79 39.24 -57.75
N LEU A 13 8.31 39.11 -56.51
CA LEU A 13 8.26 37.85 -55.78
C LEU A 13 6.88 37.23 -55.97
N LEU A 14 6.85 36.07 -56.64
CA LEU A 14 5.68 35.21 -56.78
C LEU A 14 5.37 34.57 -55.42
N ALA A 15 4.18 34.83 -54.90
CA ALA A 15 3.67 34.18 -53.69
C ALA A 15 3.23 32.75 -54.01
N TRP A 16 3.89 31.75 -53.41
CA TRP A 16 3.33 30.41 -53.26
C TRP A 16 2.43 30.40 -52.02
N GLN A 17 1.13 30.26 -52.24
CA GLN A 17 0.18 29.97 -51.17
C GLN A 17 0.18 28.46 -50.91
N ALA A 18 0.85 28.02 -49.84
CA ALA A 18 0.62 26.70 -49.28
C ALA A 18 -0.70 26.75 -48.51
N GLY A 19 -1.72 26.03 -48.99
CA GLY A 19 -2.96 25.80 -48.25
C GLY A 19 -2.71 24.96 -46.99
N PRO A 20 -3.59 25.01 -45.98
CA PRO A 20 -3.43 24.21 -44.77
C PRO A 20 -3.62 22.74 -45.13
N ALA A 21 -2.62 21.91 -44.82
CA ALA A 21 -2.79 20.47 -44.79
C ALA A 21 -3.63 20.13 -43.55
N GLN A 22 -4.92 19.86 -43.76
CA GLN A 22 -5.73 19.17 -42.76
C GLN A 22 -5.30 17.71 -42.75
N ALA A 23 -4.50 17.35 -41.74
CA ALA A 23 -4.31 15.96 -41.36
C ALA A 23 -5.57 15.54 -40.60
N ASP A 24 -6.38 14.69 -41.23
CA ASP A 24 -7.38 13.91 -40.51
C ASP A 24 -6.62 12.94 -39.61
N ALA A 25 -6.55 13.26 -38.31
CA ALA A 25 -6.04 12.34 -37.31
C ALA A 25 -7.07 11.22 -37.16
N GLU A 26 -6.75 10.05 -37.71
CA GLU A 26 -7.44 8.82 -37.34
C GLU A 26 -7.36 8.66 -35.82
N THR A 27 -8.53 8.69 -35.18
CA THR A 27 -8.67 8.40 -33.75
C THR A 27 -8.48 6.91 -33.56
N TRP A 28 -7.22 6.48 -33.49
CA TRP A 28 -6.89 5.23 -32.84
C TRP A 28 -7.44 5.29 -31.40
N PRO A 29 -8.14 4.27 -30.89
CA PRO A 29 -8.35 4.17 -29.46
C PRO A 29 -6.96 4.21 -28.85
N GLY A 30 -6.69 5.23 -28.01
CA GLY A 30 -5.41 5.37 -27.35
C GLY A 30 -5.06 4.07 -26.61
N PRO A 31 -3.77 3.79 -26.41
CA PRO A 31 -3.37 2.68 -25.54
C PRO A 31 -4.14 2.81 -24.24
N HIS A 32 -4.69 1.70 -23.73
CA HIS A 32 -5.27 1.62 -22.38
C HIS A 32 -4.46 2.53 -21.46
N GLY A 33 -5.08 3.60 -20.95
CA GLY A 33 -4.38 4.79 -20.45
C GLY A 33 -3.17 4.40 -19.62
N ALA A 34 -2.00 4.95 -19.97
CA ALA A 34 -0.76 4.70 -19.24
C ALA A 34 -1.07 4.69 -17.75
N ALA A 35 -0.80 3.56 -17.09
CA ALA A 35 -1.20 3.41 -15.70
C ALA A 35 -0.64 4.57 -14.90
N ALA A 36 -1.50 5.20 -14.12
CA ALA A 36 -1.14 6.38 -13.36
C ALA A 36 -0.18 5.95 -12.24
N LEU A 37 1.12 6.14 -12.46
CA LEU A 37 2.16 5.80 -11.50
C LEU A 37 2.22 6.82 -10.37
N GLY A 38 2.59 6.34 -9.19
CA GLY A 38 2.96 7.15 -8.04
C GLY A 38 4.43 7.03 -7.72
N ASN A 39 4.90 7.84 -6.78
CA ASN A 39 6.22 7.70 -6.17
C ASN A 39 6.08 7.65 -4.65
N ASP A 40 6.97 6.91 -4.01
CA ASP A 40 7.22 7.07 -2.58
C ASP A 40 8.51 7.85 -2.35
N ILE A 41 8.49 8.77 -1.39
CA ILE A 41 9.58 9.72 -1.10
C ILE A 41 9.75 9.84 0.41
N SER A 42 11.01 9.90 0.87
CA SER A 42 11.33 9.96 2.29
C SER A 42 12.66 10.68 2.54
N TRP A 43 13.19 10.55 3.76
CA TRP A 43 14.42 11.19 4.21
C TRP A 43 15.65 10.97 3.30
N PRO A 44 15.81 9.88 2.51
CA PRO A 44 16.95 9.74 1.61
C PRO A 44 16.95 10.78 0.47
N GLN A 45 15.78 11.27 0.06
CA GLN A 45 15.63 12.30 -0.97
C GLN A 45 15.74 13.74 -0.42
N CYS A 46 16.06 13.91 0.86
CA CYS A 46 16.27 15.23 1.46
C CYS A 46 17.33 16.07 0.75
N GLY A 47 17.02 17.33 0.48
CA GLY A 47 17.95 18.30 -0.13
C GLY A 47 18.17 18.13 -1.63
N GLY A 48 17.53 17.14 -2.25
CA GLY A 48 17.49 16.95 -3.70
C GLY A 48 16.24 17.54 -4.35
N ASP A 49 16.25 17.61 -5.68
CA ASP A 49 15.06 17.90 -6.47
C ASP A 49 14.14 16.67 -6.46
N LEU A 50 12.85 16.88 -6.16
CA LEU A 50 11.83 15.83 -6.23
C LEU A 50 11.29 15.70 -7.66
N PRO A 51 10.80 14.52 -8.07
CA PRO A 51 10.22 14.35 -9.40
C PRO A 51 9.01 15.27 -9.61
N ALA A 52 8.66 15.49 -10.88
CA ALA A 52 7.40 16.16 -11.20
C ALA A 52 6.23 15.42 -10.51
N PRO A 53 5.23 16.15 -9.96
CA PRO A 53 4.18 15.52 -9.17
C PRO A 53 3.50 14.36 -9.94
N PRO A 54 3.53 13.15 -9.38
CA PRO A 54 2.96 11.96 -10.02
C PRO A 54 1.44 11.91 -9.84
N ALA A 55 0.83 10.78 -10.20
CA ALA A 55 -0.61 10.61 -10.02
C ALA A 55 -1.02 10.59 -8.54
N PHE A 56 -0.21 9.93 -7.71
CA PHE A 56 -0.36 9.84 -6.27
C PHE A 56 1.02 9.72 -5.61
N ALA A 57 1.09 9.98 -4.32
CA ALA A 57 2.33 9.88 -3.56
C ALA A 57 2.15 9.10 -2.26
N VAL A 58 3.25 8.52 -1.78
CA VAL A 58 3.40 8.00 -0.42
C VAL A 58 4.59 8.71 0.22
N VAL A 59 4.44 9.22 1.45
CA VAL A 59 5.52 9.98 2.11
C VAL A 59 5.98 9.29 3.39
N GLY A 60 7.29 9.11 3.56
CA GLY A 60 7.87 8.50 4.76
C GLY A 60 7.85 9.46 5.94
N VAL A 61 7.26 9.05 7.07
CA VAL A 61 7.08 9.90 8.26
C VAL A 61 8.34 9.93 9.12
N ASN A 62 8.93 8.77 9.37
CA ASN A 62 10.11 8.63 10.22
C ASN A 62 11.40 8.64 9.40
N GLY A 63 12.53 8.84 10.08
CA GLY A 63 13.88 8.93 9.49
C GLY A 63 14.52 7.56 9.21
N GLY A 64 13.72 6.54 8.87
CA GLY A 64 14.20 5.19 8.57
C GLY A 64 14.24 4.24 9.77
N ARG A 65 13.88 4.69 10.97
CA ARG A 65 13.74 3.87 12.19
C ARG A 65 12.65 4.43 13.09
N PRO A 66 12.04 3.62 13.97
CA PRO A 66 11.12 4.15 14.97
C PRO A 66 11.77 5.26 15.82
N GLU A 67 10.94 6.21 16.26
CA GLU A 67 11.32 7.42 17.03
C GLU A 67 12.25 8.42 16.32
N THR A 68 12.65 8.17 15.07
CA THR A 68 13.39 9.15 14.26
C THR A 68 12.42 10.00 13.44
N VAL A 69 12.79 11.24 13.15
CA VAL A 69 11.95 12.16 12.36
C VAL A 69 12.53 12.29 10.96
N ASN A 70 11.69 12.19 9.92
CA ASN A 70 12.09 12.62 8.58
C ASN A 70 12.21 14.17 8.57
N PRO A 71 13.43 14.74 8.44
CA PRO A 71 13.64 16.17 8.57
C PRO A 71 13.03 16.98 7.41
N CYS A 72 12.63 16.31 6.32
CA CYS A 72 12.03 16.93 5.14
C CYS A 72 10.52 16.65 5.01
N LEU A 73 9.90 16.02 6.01
CA LEU A 73 8.51 15.56 5.96
C LEU A 73 7.54 16.66 5.49
N ALA A 74 7.61 17.85 6.08
CA ALA A 74 6.72 18.96 5.72
C ALA A 74 6.87 19.39 4.25
N ALA A 75 8.10 19.46 3.73
CA ALA A 75 8.36 19.81 2.34
C ALA A 75 7.90 18.71 1.37
N GLN A 76 8.06 17.45 1.77
CA GLN A 76 7.63 16.29 0.98
C GLN A 76 6.11 16.14 0.95
N LEU A 77 5.41 16.45 2.05
CA LEU A 77 3.95 16.54 2.05
C LEU A 77 3.46 17.67 1.13
N ALA A 78 4.08 18.84 1.18
CA ALA A 78 3.74 19.95 0.28
C ALA A 78 4.03 19.64 -1.20
N TRP A 79 5.01 18.79 -1.50
CA TRP A 79 5.21 18.22 -2.83
C TRP A 79 4.08 17.25 -3.19
N ALA A 80 3.70 16.36 -2.28
CA ALA A 80 2.66 15.38 -2.47
C ALA A 80 1.26 16.00 -2.69
N ASP A 81 0.99 17.17 -2.11
CA ASP A 81 -0.24 17.95 -2.31
C ASP A 81 -0.42 18.46 -3.75
N GLN A 82 0.64 18.39 -4.57
CA GLN A 82 0.59 18.77 -5.99
C GLN A 82 0.23 17.60 -6.92
N THR A 83 0.01 16.39 -6.38
CA THR A 83 -0.41 15.22 -7.16
C THR A 83 -1.84 15.37 -7.68
N SER A 84 -2.17 14.63 -8.74
CA SER A 84 -3.53 14.66 -9.29
C SER A 84 -4.57 14.10 -8.32
N ASP A 85 -4.22 13.08 -7.52
CA ASP A 85 -5.10 12.52 -6.49
C ASP A 85 -5.39 13.55 -5.39
N ALA A 86 -4.37 14.31 -4.94
CA ALA A 86 -4.54 15.38 -3.96
C ALA A 86 -5.45 16.50 -4.49
N ALA A 87 -5.28 16.90 -5.75
CA ALA A 87 -6.19 17.85 -6.41
C ALA A 87 -7.63 17.31 -6.51
N GLY A 88 -7.80 15.99 -6.56
CA GLY A 88 -9.09 15.29 -6.49
C GLY A 88 -9.64 15.07 -5.07
N GLY A 89 -8.96 15.56 -4.03
CA GLY A 89 -9.35 15.42 -2.63
C GLY A 89 -8.93 14.10 -1.97
N THR A 90 -8.07 13.31 -2.62
CA THR A 90 -7.47 12.12 -2.03
C THR A 90 -6.06 12.46 -1.55
N PRO A 91 -5.85 12.57 -0.22
CA PRO A 91 -4.57 12.97 0.31
C PRO A 91 -3.51 11.88 0.11
N ALA A 92 -2.25 12.28 0.02
CA ALA A 92 -1.14 11.33 -0.10
C ALA A 92 -1.13 10.33 1.07
N ALA A 93 -0.80 9.08 0.78
CA ALA A 93 -0.59 8.08 1.82
C ALA A 93 0.73 8.35 2.55
N VAL A 94 0.94 7.71 3.69
CA VAL A 94 2.19 7.81 4.45
C VAL A 94 2.71 6.43 4.83
N TYR A 95 4.00 6.33 5.09
CA TYR A 95 4.61 5.09 5.58
C TYR A 95 5.59 5.34 6.72
N VAL A 96 5.85 4.30 7.50
CA VAL A 96 6.80 4.30 8.61
C VAL A 96 7.68 3.07 8.54
N ASN A 97 9.00 3.23 8.63
CA ASN A 97 9.91 2.11 8.84
C ASN A 97 9.65 1.52 10.23
N THR A 98 9.25 0.26 10.26
CA THR A 98 8.88 -0.45 11.50
C THR A 98 10.05 -1.27 12.02
N ALA A 99 10.09 -1.53 13.32
CA ALA A 99 11.10 -2.40 13.92
C ALA A 99 10.59 -2.92 15.26
N ALA A 100 10.80 -4.20 15.55
CA ALA A 100 10.53 -4.78 16.88
C ALA A 100 11.69 -4.55 17.88
N THR A 101 12.72 -3.78 17.48
CA THR A 101 13.84 -3.37 18.34
C THR A 101 14.46 -2.05 17.87
N GLY A 102 14.57 -1.04 18.74
CA GLY A 102 15.50 0.09 18.52
C GLY A 102 16.96 -0.41 18.45
N PRO A 103 17.87 0.28 17.74
CA PRO A 103 19.09 -0.33 17.22
C PRO A 103 19.97 -0.86 18.35
N VAL A 104 20.12 -2.19 18.42
CA VAL A 104 21.16 -3.05 19.06
C VAL A 104 21.74 -2.73 20.45
N ASP A 105 21.59 -1.54 21.01
CA ASP A 105 22.30 -1.06 22.19
C ASP A 105 21.38 -0.57 23.33
N SER A 106 20.08 -0.35 23.09
CA SER A 106 19.10 -0.18 24.18
C SER A 106 17.68 -0.57 23.76
N LEU A 107 17.36 -1.86 23.89
CA LEU A 107 15.97 -2.33 23.93
C LEU A 107 15.29 -1.74 25.17
N TRP A 108 14.42 -0.76 24.96
CA TRP A 108 13.48 -0.34 26.00
C TRP A 108 12.18 -1.11 25.82
N TRP A 109 12.02 -2.19 26.57
CA TRP A 109 10.73 -2.84 26.69
C TRP A 109 9.84 -2.06 27.66
N PRO A 110 8.58 -1.79 27.29
CA PRO A 110 7.62 -1.24 28.24
C PRO A 110 7.54 -2.12 29.48
N ALA A 111 7.31 -1.55 30.67
CA ALA A 111 7.22 -2.32 31.91
C ALA A 111 5.77 -2.66 32.30
N GLY A 112 4.82 -2.42 31.40
CA GLY A 112 3.39 -2.52 31.66
C GLY A 112 2.57 -2.21 30.41
N ASN A 113 1.28 -2.53 30.46
CA ASN A 113 0.31 -2.23 29.39
C ASN A 113 -0.11 -0.75 29.40
N THR A 114 0.86 0.15 29.54
CA THR A 114 0.62 1.58 29.62
C THR A 114 1.68 2.36 28.88
N TYR A 115 1.28 3.39 28.13
CA TYR A 115 2.21 4.32 27.49
C TYR A 115 1.66 5.75 27.55
N HIS A 116 2.48 6.72 27.97
CA HIS A 116 2.07 8.12 28.25
C HIS A 116 0.76 8.25 29.06
N GLY A 117 0.60 7.41 30.09
CA GLY A 117 -0.58 7.41 30.97
C GLY A 117 -1.86 6.86 30.34
N ARG A 118 -1.78 6.20 29.19
CA ARG A 118 -2.90 5.49 28.55
C ARG A 118 -2.79 4.00 28.82
N ASP A 119 -3.89 3.39 29.26
CA ASP A 119 -4.00 1.93 29.33
C ASP A 119 -4.18 1.35 27.91
N ILE A 120 -3.44 0.29 27.62
CA ILE A 120 -3.46 -0.40 26.32
C ILE A 120 -4.15 -1.75 26.51
N ASN A 121 -5.21 -1.99 25.73
CA ASN A 121 -5.83 -3.30 25.65
C ASN A 121 -4.90 -4.25 24.86
N ASN A 122 -4.25 -5.16 25.58
CA ASN A 122 -3.22 -6.02 25.04
C ASN A 122 -3.74 -7.46 24.89
N PRO A 123 -3.91 -7.98 23.65
CA PRO A 123 -4.43 -9.32 23.41
C PRO A 123 -3.47 -10.43 23.87
N TYR A 124 -2.20 -10.11 24.10
CA TYR A 124 -1.17 -11.05 24.54
C TYR A 124 -1.01 -11.13 26.07
N GLY A 125 -1.80 -10.36 26.83
CA GLY A 125 -1.76 -10.36 28.29
C GLY A 125 -0.94 -9.20 28.86
N VAL A 126 -0.22 -9.45 29.95
CA VAL A 126 0.51 -8.40 30.69
C VAL A 126 1.92 -8.28 30.14
N CYS A 127 2.29 -7.09 29.68
CA CYS A 127 3.69 -6.75 29.47
C CYS A 127 4.40 -6.52 30.82
N ASP A 128 5.53 -7.19 31.04
CA ASP A 128 6.28 -7.22 32.29
C ASP A 128 7.74 -6.70 32.13
N GLY A 129 8.09 -6.13 30.97
CA GLY A 129 9.45 -5.68 30.66
C GLY A 129 10.35 -6.71 29.98
N SER A 130 9.82 -7.87 29.62
CA SER A 130 10.54 -8.91 28.86
C SER A 130 10.38 -8.78 27.33
N ASP A 131 11.16 -9.53 26.56
CA ASP A 131 11.08 -9.63 25.10
C ASP A 131 9.94 -10.54 24.62
N THR A 132 8.73 -10.31 25.14
CA THR A 132 7.55 -11.12 24.83
C THR A 132 6.62 -10.44 23.81
N PRO A 133 5.74 -11.20 23.14
CA PRO A 133 4.69 -10.62 22.29
C PRO A 133 3.84 -9.57 23.03
N ALA A 134 3.61 -9.74 24.34
CA ALA A 134 2.89 -8.75 25.14
C ALA A 134 3.61 -7.41 25.19
N CYS A 135 4.93 -7.39 25.36
CA CYS A 135 5.69 -6.13 25.40
C CYS A 135 5.94 -5.54 24.01
N ALA A 136 6.13 -6.36 22.98
CA ALA A 136 6.19 -5.89 21.61
C ALA A 136 4.89 -5.23 21.15
N TYR A 137 3.73 -5.80 21.49
CA TYR A 137 2.45 -5.15 21.18
C TYR A 137 2.35 -3.74 21.79
N VAL A 138 2.78 -3.57 23.05
CA VAL A 138 2.80 -2.26 23.72
C VAL A 138 3.82 -1.33 23.07
N HIS A 139 4.98 -1.85 22.70
CA HIS A 139 6.05 -1.10 22.03
C HIS A 139 5.59 -0.60 20.66
N GLY A 140 5.05 -1.47 19.80
CA GLY A 140 4.50 -1.06 18.50
C GLY A 140 3.38 -0.04 18.62
N TYR A 141 2.47 -0.21 19.58
CA TYR A 141 1.45 0.80 19.88
C TYR A 141 2.08 2.16 20.22
N ALA A 142 3.14 2.16 21.02
CA ALA A 142 3.90 3.37 21.37
C ALA A 142 4.60 4.00 20.16
N MET A 143 5.22 3.20 19.28
CA MET A 143 5.90 3.69 18.08
C MET A 143 4.91 4.38 17.14
N ALA A 144 3.79 3.73 16.84
CA ALA A 144 2.75 4.34 16.00
C ALA A 144 2.14 5.60 16.62
N LEU A 145 2.06 5.69 17.95
CA LEU A 145 1.68 6.92 18.65
C LEU A 145 2.66 8.06 18.37
N THR A 146 3.95 7.78 18.48
CA THR A 146 5.02 8.73 18.15
C THR A 146 4.97 9.14 16.69
N ASP A 147 4.80 8.19 15.75
CA ASP A 147 4.73 8.50 14.32
C ASP A 147 3.55 9.43 13.97
N VAL A 148 2.38 9.21 14.57
CA VAL A 148 1.23 10.12 14.41
C VAL A 148 1.51 11.51 14.99
N ALA A 149 2.29 11.60 16.07
CA ALA A 149 2.71 12.89 16.62
C ALA A 149 3.67 13.61 15.65
N ILE A 150 4.66 12.91 15.08
CA ILE A 150 5.58 13.43 14.07
C ILE A 150 4.81 14.01 12.88
N LEU A 151 3.84 13.26 12.35
CA LEU A 151 3.03 13.74 11.22
C LEU A 151 2.27 15.03 11.57
N LYS A 152 1.64 15.10 12.75
CA LYS A 152 0.94 16.31 13.20
C LYS A 152 1.86 17.51 13.36
N GLU A 153 3.07 17.30 13.90
CA GLU A 153 4.06 18.35 14.08
C GLU A 153 4.63 18.88 12.75
N SER A 154 4.58 18.07 11.68
CA SER A 154 4.98 18.48 10.33
C SER A 154 4.04 19.51 9.68
N GLY A 155 2.88 19.78 10.29
CA GLY A 155 1.85 20.69 9.76
C GLY A 155 0.71 19.98 9.04
N ASP A 156 0.62 18.65 9.11
CA ASP A 156 -0.53 17.91 8.62
C ASP A 156 -1.81 18.38 9.35
N ALA A 157 -2.83 18.73 8.57
CA ALA A 157 -4.08 19.31 9.07
C ALA A 157 -5.04 18.27 9.69
N GLY A 158 -4.57 17.06 9.99
CA GLY A 158 -5.39 15.96 10.50
C GLY A 158 -6.11 15.22 9.38
N GLU A 159 -5.47 15.07 8.23
CA GLU A 159 -6.06 14.39 7.08
C GLU A 159 -6.14 12.89 7.34
N ARG A 160 -7.28 12.27 6.98
CA ARG A 160 -7.42 10.81 7.04
C ARG A 160 -6.69 10.21 5.84
N ARG A 161 -5.46 9.75 6.07
CA ARG A 161 -4.57 9.15 5.07
C ARG A 161 -4.44 7.64 5.30
N MET A 162 -4.06 6.90 4.25
CA MET A 162 -3.63 5.50 4.36
C MET A 162 -2.24 5.44 5.00
N TRP A 163 -2.03 4.50 5.93
CA TRP A 163 -0.73 4.25 6.56
C TRP A 163 -0.15 2.91 6.12
N TRP A 164 1.11 2.90 5.71
CA TRP A 164 1.85 1.69 5.36
C TRP A 164 2.91 1.39 6.42
N LEU A 165 2.89 0.17 6.94
CA LEU A 165 3.94 -0.38 7.79
C LEU A 165 5.00 -0.99 6.89
N ASP A 166 6.18 -0.37 6.82
CA ASP A 166 7.32 -0.87 6.06
C ASP A 166 8.01 -1.98 6.88
N VAL A 167 7.95 -3.20 6.34
CA VAL A 167 8.47 -4.43 6.95
C VAL A 167 9.56 -5.01 6.07
N GLU A 168 10.80 -4.61 6.35
CA GLU A 168 11.96 -5.02 5.57
C GLU A 168 13.12 -5.51 6.42
N THR A 169 13.96 -6.36 5.83
CA THR A 169 15.18 -6.92 6.45
C THR A 169 16.26 -5.88 6.68
N GLY A 170 16.14 -4.70 6.05
CA GLY A 170 16.94 -3.51 6.37
C GLY A 170 16.58 -2.87 7.71
N ASN A 171 15.39 -3.14 8.25
CA ASN A 171 14.95 -2.68 9.57
C ASN A 171 15.47 -3.63 10.68
N SER A 172 15.16 -3.32 11.93
CA SER A 172 15.70 -4.04 13.10
C SER A 172 14.67 -4.97 13.73
N TRP A 173 14.82 -6.27 13.47
CA TRP A 173 13.89 -7.31 13.88
C TRP A 173 14.50 -8.32 14.84
N LEU A 174 13.64 -8.92 15.68
CA LEU A 174 14.01 -10.08 16.48
C LEU A 174 14.00 -11.34 15.61
N TRP A 175 14.65 -12.38 16.10
CA TRP A 175 14.57 -13.71 15.49
C TRP A 175 13.19 -14.36 15.69
N ASP A 176 12.49 -13.99 16.77
CA ASP A 176 11.17 -14.52 17.08
C ASP A 176 10.09 -13.79 16.27
N LYS A 177 9.61 -14.47 15.23
CA LYS A 177 8.58 -13.96 14.32
C LYS A 177 7.27 -13.61 15.03
N ALA A 178 6.92 -14.32 16.11
CA ALA A 178 5.69 -14.03 16.86
C ALA A 178 5.78 -12.70 17.61
N VAL A 179 6.97 -12.33 18.09
CA VAL A 179 7.21 -11.03 18.73
C VAL A 179 7.16 -9.90 17.69
N ASN A 180 7.76 -10.11 16.51
CA ASN A 180 7.69 -9.15 15.40
C ASN A 180 6.24 -8.96 14.90
N ALA A 181 5.45 -10.03 14.82
CA ALA A 181 4.02 -9.95 14.49
C ALA A 181 3.28 -9.08 15.52
N ALA A 182 3.50 -9.32 16.82
CA ALA A 182 2.84 -8.58 17.88
C ALA A 182 3.18 -7.07 17.86
N GLU A 183 4.43 -6.70 17.53
CA GLU A 183 4.84 -5.31 17.30
C GLU A 183 3.94 -4.65 16.25
N LEU A 184 3.81 -5.27 15.07
CA LEU A 184 3.00 -4.76 13.97
C LEU A 184 1.51 -4.73 14.30
N GLU A 185 1.00 -5.72 15.05
CA GLU A 185 -0.37 -5.74 15.55
C GLU A 185 -0.64 -4.54 16.48
N GLY A 186 0.32 -4.21 17.34
CA GLY A 186 0.26 -3.06 18.24
C GLY A 186 0.25 -1.73 17.49
N MET A 187 1.13 -1.58 16.50
CA MET A 187 1.15 -0.42 15.60
C MET A 187 -0.20 -0.26 14.89
N THR A 188 -0.70 -1.34 14.30
CA THR A 188 -1.98 -1.38 13.58
C THR A 188 -3.13 -1.01 14.49
N ALA A 189 -3.19 -1.56 15.71
CA ALA A 189 -4.26 -1.27 16.65
C ALA A 189 -4.32 0.20 17.05
N TYR A 190 -3.18 0.85 17.27
CA TYR A 190 -3.17 2.29 17.54
C TYR A 190 -3.64 3.09 16.32
N LEU A 191 -3.07 2.83 15.14
CA LEU A 191 -3.42 3.57 13.92
C LEU A 191 -4.93 3.44 13.62
N GLU A 192 -5.47 2.23 13.60
CA GLU A 192 -6.91 2.01 13.37
C GLU A 192 -7.78 2.72 14.42
N SER A 193 -7.32 2.83 15.68
CA SER A 193 -8.04 3.58 16.73
C SER A 193 -8.16 5.09 16.44
N THR A 194 -7.26 5.63 15.61
CA THR A 194 -7.34 7.03 15.12
C THR A 194 -8.28 7.17 13.93
N GLY A 195 -8.85 6.06 13.44
CA GLY A 195 -9.72 6.05 12.27
C GLY A 195 -8.94 6.28 10.99
N VAL A 196 -7.79 5.64 10.80
CA VAL A 196 -7.11 5.53 9.50
C VAL A 196 -7.12 4.09 9.02
N ASP A 197 -6.88 3.89 7.73
CA ASP A 197 -6.70 2.56 7.17
C ASP A 197 -5.21 2.21 7.18
N VAL A 198 -4.88 0.93 7.42
CA VAL A 198 -3.50 0.44 7.55
C VAL A 198 -3.21 -0.64 6.52
N GLY A 199 -1.97 -0.70 6.05
CA GLY A 199 -1.46 -1.71 5.13
C GLY A 199 -0.02 -2.07 5.45
N ILE A 200 0.47 -3.12 4.81
CA ILE A 200 1.83 -3.65 5.00
C ILE A 200 2.59 -3.53 3.68
N TYR A 201 3.79 -2.97 3.74
CA TYR A 201 4.77 -2.98 2.66
C TYR A 201 5.84 -4.02 2.93
N SER A 202 6.11 -4.89 1.96
CA SER A 202 7.21 -5.85 2.00
C SER A 202 7.38 -6.58 0.67
N THR A 203 8.40 -7.44 0.57
CA THR A 203 8.37 -8.58 -0.36
C THR A 203 7.82 -9.82 0.35
N GLU A 204 7.33 -10.82 -0.38
CA GLU A 204 6.91 -12.10 0.21
C GLU A 204 8.04 -12.73 1.04
N TYR A 205 9.26 -12.73 0.49
CA TYR A 205 10.43 -13.29 1.16
C TYR A 205 10.75 -12.56 2.47
N GLN A 206 10.81 -11.23 2.46
CA GLN A 206 11.15 -10.46 3.66
C GLN A 206 10.05 -10.61 4.73
N PHE A 207 8.78 -10.58 4.33
CA PHE A 207 7.68 -10.76 5.26
C PHE A 207 7.68 -12.16 5.88
N ASP A 208 7.91 -13.22 5.10
CA ASP A 208 8.02 -14.58 5.65
C ASP A 208 9.17 -14.69 6.64
N GLU A 209 10.34 -14.14 6.32
CA GLU A 209 11.51 -14.16 7.21
C GLU A 209 11.30 -13.38 8.52
N ILE A 210 10.55 -12.27 8.49
CA ILE A 210 10.37 -11.39 9.65
C ILE A 210 9.15 -11.78 10.49
N VAL A 211 8.01 -12.04 9.85
CA VAL A 211 6.70 -12.20 10.49
C VAL A 211 6.16 -13.63 10.30
N GLY A 212 6.39 -14.22 9.13
CA GLY A 212 5.87 -15.55 8.78
C GLY A 212 4.35 -15.58 8.64
N GLU A 213 3.74 -16.72 8.98
CA GLU A 213 2.31 -16.94 8.82
C GLU A 213 1.49 -16.13 9.82
N VAL A 214 0.59 -15.28 9.30
CA VAL A 214 -0.41 -14.55 10.07
C VAL A 214 -1.76 -15.25 9.97
N GLY A 215 -2.30 -15.67 11.12
CA GLY A 215 -3.60 -16.35 11.19
C GLY A 215 -4.81 -15.38 11.17
N PRO A 216 -6.02 -15.89 10.92
CA PRO A 216 -7.25 -15.08 10.79
C PRO A 216 -7.70 -14.37 12.07
N GLY A 217 -7.08 -14.65 13.22
CA GLY A 217 -7.32 -13.93 14.48
C GLY A 217 -6.55 -12.62 14.62
N SER A 218 -5.52 -12.40 13.79
CA SER A 218 -4.69 -11.19 13.81
C SER A 218 -5.37 -10.03 13.07
N ASN A 219 -5.17 -8.79 13.55
CA ASN A 219 -5.60 -7.59 12.81
C ASN A 219 -4.75 -7.34 11.54
N LEU A 220 -3.61 -8.01 11.38
CA LEU A 220 -2.80 -7.96 10.16
C LEU A 220 -3.39 -8.79 9.01
N TYR A 221 -4.28 -9.75 9.34
CA TYR A 221 -4.70 -10.81 8.42
C TYR A 221 -5.39 -10.30 7.14
N ARG A 222 -6.11 -9.18 7.22
CA ARG A 222 -6.89 -8.63 6.09
C ARG A 222 -6.38 -7.29 5.59
N LEU A 223 -5.20 -6.88 6.03
CA LEU A 223 -4.65 -5.60 5.62
C LEU A 223 -4.34 -5.59 4.12
N ARG A 224 -4.37 -4.38 3.56
CA ARG A 224 -3.89 -4.14 2.19
C ARG A 224 -2.38 -4.38 2.15
N ASN A 225 -1.89 -4.89 1.03
CA ASN A 225 -0.47 -5.10 0.82
C ASN A 225 0.06 -4.23 -0.30
N TRP A 226 1.24 -3.67 -0.04
CA TRP A 226 2.08 -2.97 -0.98
C TRP A 226 3.28 -3.87 -1.26
N LEU A 227 3.27 -4.55 -2.41
CA LEU A 227 4.29 -5.56 -2.72
C LEU A 227 5.49 -4.93 -3.42
N ALA A 228 6.68 -5.08 -2.86
CA ALA A 228 7.93 -4.73 -3.51
C ALA A 228 8.45 -5.88 -4.41
N GLY A 229 9.46 -5.56 -5.21
CA GLY A 229 10.23 -6.54 -5.97
C GLY A 229 9.88 -6.65 -7.46
N ALA A 230 8.98 -5.79 -7.97
CA ALA A 230 8.85 -5.66 -9.41
C ALA A 230 10.06 -4.92 -10.01
N GLU A 231 10.31 -5.17 -11.28
CA GLU A 231 11.50 -4.66 -12.01
C GLU A 231 11.14 -3.57 -13.04
N SER A 232 9.85 -3.35 -13.28
CA SER A 232 9.33 -2.42 -14.27
C SER A 232 7.86 -2.14 -14.03
N THR A 233 7.28 -1.19 -14.75
CA THR A 233 5.83 -0.96 -14.75
C THR A 233 5.02 -2.20 -15.16
N SER A 234 5.51 -3.02 -16.11
CA SER A 234 4.75 -4.20 -16.56
C SER A 234 4.74 -5.30 -15.50
N SER A 235 5.89 -5.59 -14.88
CA SER A 235 5.96 -6.58 -13.80
C SER A 235 5.24 -6.10 -12.54
N ALA A 236 5.24 -4.78 -12.27
CA ALA A 236 4.42 -4.20 -11.20
C ALA A 236 2.92 -4.44 -11.43
N GLN A 237 2.44 -4.22 -12.66
CA GLN A 237 1.06 -4.56 -13.02
C GLN A 237 0.74 -6.05 -12.85
N GLU A 238 1.65 -6.95 -13.20
CA GLU A 238 1.48 -8.40 -13.01
C GLU A 238 1.40 -8.77 -11.51
N TYR A 239 2.22 -8.14 -10.68
CA TYR A 239 2.27 -8.35 -9.23
C TYR A 239 0.95 -8.02 -8.52
N CYS A 240 0.07 -7.21 -9.13
CA CYS A 240 -1.28 -6.99 -8.61
C CYS A 240 -2.13 -8.27 -8.49
N THR A 241 -1.73 -9.35 -9.16
CA THR A 241 -2.37 -10.67 -9.08
C THR A 241 -1.56 -11.70 -8.30
N ALA A 242 -0.42 -11.31 -7.75
CA ALA A 242 0.37 -12.16 -6.88
C ALA A 242 -0.38 -12.47 -5.57
N SER A 243 0.08 -13.50 -4.87
CA SER A 243 -0.41 -13.79 -3.53
C SER A 243 -0.14 -12.60 -2.59
N PRO A 244 -1.13 -12.18 -1.77
CA PRO A 244 -0.89 -11.21 -0.71
C PRO A 244 0.08 -11.77 0.35
N LEU A 245 0.70 -10.87 1.13
CA LEU A 245 1.61 -11.20 2.24
C LEU A 245 0.93 -12.04 3.33
N THR A 246 -0.37 -11.84 3.53
CA THR A 246 -1.21 -12.63 4.43
C THR A 246 -2.33 -13.27 3.62
N SER A 247 -2.75 -14.49 3.97
CA SER A 247 -3.74 -15.22 3.15
C SER A 247 -5.12 -14.56 3.08
N GLY A 248 -5.44 -13.64 3.99
CA GLY A 248 -6.64 -12.82 3.96
C GLY A 248 -6.46 -11.42 3.37
N GLY A 249 -5.23 -11.05 2.99
CA GLY A 249 -4.87 -9.72 2.52
C GLY A 249 -5.31 -9.43 1.09
N THR A 250 -4.97 -8.24 0.60
CA THR A 250 -5.23 -7.84 -0.79
C THR A 250 -4.11 -6.95 -1.30
N VAL A 251 -3.53 -7.27 -2.45
CA VAL A 251 -2.53 -6.43 -3.10
C VAL A 251 -3.20 -5.17 -3.64
N ALA A 252 -2.83 -4.01 -3.10
CA ALA A 252 -3.39 -2.72 -3.48
C ALA A 252 -2.37 -1.82 -4.19
N LEU A 253 -1.07 -2.07 -3.95
CA LEU A 253 0.04 -1.31 -4.51
C LEU A 253 1.19 -2.27 -4.82
N THR A 254 2.00 -1.96 -5.82
CA THR A 254 3.23 -2.70 -6.13
C THR A 254 4.35 -1.73 -6.46
N GLN A 255 5.58 -2.01 -6.02
CA GLN A 255 6.72 -1.13 -6.21
C GLN A 255 7.76 -1.73 -7.16
N PHE A 256 8.35 -0.87 -7.98
CA PHE A 256 9.61 -1.12 -8.69
C PHE A 256 10.51 0.11 -8.56
N THR A 257 11.82 -0.07 -8.77
CA THR A 257 12.79 1.01 -8.71
C THR A 257 13.33 1.34 -10.09
N GLU A 258 13.53 2.62 -10.39
CA GLU A 258 14.18 3.08 -11.62
C GLU A 258 15.05 4.30 -11.31
N GLY A 259 16.37 4.15 -11.48
CA GLY A 259 17.32 5.15 -11.02
C GLY A 259 17.34 5.24 -9.49
N ASP A 260 17.21 6.45 -8.96
CA ASP A 260 17.20 6.73 -7.52
C ASP A 260 15.78 6.95 -6.97
N LEU A 261 14.75 6.52 -7.72
CA LEU A 261 13.34 6.72 -7.38
C LEU A 261 12.59 5.40 -7.30
N ASP A 262 11.71 5.36 -6.30
CA ASP A 262 10.76 4.29 -6.08
C ASP A 262 9.43 4.64 -6.76
N TYR A 263 8.99 3.78 -7.67
CA TYR A 263 7.76 3.94 -8.44
C TYR A 263 6.72 2.94 -7.98
N ASN A 264 5.48 3.41 -7.90
CA ASN A 264 4.35 2.64 -7.42
C ASN A 264 3.26 2.51 -8.47
N TYR A 265 2.79 1.29 -8.65
CA TYR A 265 1.64 0.97 -9.49
C TYR A 265 0.43 0.65 -8.60
N ARG A 266 -0.66 1.41 -8.78
CA ARG A 266 -1.93 1.19 -8.07
C ARG A 266 -2.67 0.01 -8.70
N CYS A 267 -2.91 -1.04 -7.92
CA CYS A 267 -3.64 -2.19 -8.42
C CYS A 267 -5.13 -1.85 -8.63
N PRO A 268 -5.75 -2.35 -9.71
CA PRO A 268 -7.19 -2.22 -9.89
C PRO A 268 -7.92 -2.84 -8.70
N ALA A 269 -9.00 -2.19 -8.25
CA ALA A 269 -9.87 -2.82 -7.26
C ALA A 269 -10.33 -4.18 -7.81
N ALA A 270 -10.28 -5.22 -6.97
CA ALA A 270 -10.83 -6.52 -7.34
C ALA A 270 -12.25 -6.31 -7.88
N ALA A 271 -12.52 -6.81 -9.08
CA ALA A 271 -13.86 -6.73 -9.63
C ALA A 271 -14.83 -7.33 -8.61
N PRO A 272 -15.96 -6.67 -8.29
CA PRO A 272 -16.94 -7.25 -7.39
C PRO A 272 -17.26 -8.65 -7.93
N ALA A 273 -17.12 -9.66 -7.08
CA ALA A 273 -17.44 -11.03 -7.45
C ALA A 273 -18.80 -11.00 -8.11
N THR A 274 -18.86 -11.33 -9.41
CA THR A 274 -20.13 -11.47 -10.10
C THR A 274 -20.94 -12.43 -9.26
N ALA A 275 -22.09 -11.97 -8.75
CA ALA A 275 -23.02 -12.84 -8.07
C ALA A 275 -23.25 -14.01 -9.02
N GLN A 276 -22.72 -15.17 -8.67
CA GLN A 276 -22.93 -16.38 -9.45
C GLN A 276 -24.45 -16.55 -9.44
N HIS A 277 -25.08 -16.34 -10.60
CA HIS A 277 -26.47 -16.75 -10.78
C HIS A 277 -26.53 -18.20 -10.32
N PRO A 278 -27.46 -18.57 -9.41
CA PRO A 278 -27.62 -19.95 -9.03
C PRO A 278 -27.75 -20.79 -10.29
N GLU A 279 -26.93 -21.84 -10.42
CA GLU A 279 -27.10 -22.80 -11.51
C GLU A 279 -28.57 -23.21 -11.59
N PRO A 280 -29.17 -23.31 -12.80
CA PRO A 280 -30.54 -23.78 -12.93
C PRO A 280 -30.64 -25.16 -12.28
N GLN A 281 -31.50 -25.29 -11.26
CA GLN A 281 -31.78 -26.58 -10.65
C GLN A 281 -32.17 -27.59 -11.73
N PRO A 282 -31.65 -28.83 -11.68
CA PRO A 282 -32.06 -29.86 -12.63
C PRO A 282 -33.57 -30.10 -12.51
N ALA A 283 -34.24 -30.16 -13.67
CA ALA A 283 -35.68 -30.45 -13.72
C ALA A 283 -35.99 -31.77 -12.98
N PRO A 284 -37.10 -31.83 -12.23
CA PRO A 284 -37.46 -33.02 -11.47
C PRO A 284 -37.70 -34.20 -12.44
N GLN A 285 -37.02 -35.32 -12.18
CA GLN A 285 -37.24 -36.54 -12.94
C GLN A 285 -38.58 -37.19 -12.57
N PRO A 286 -39.30 -37.79 -13.55
CA PRO A 286 -40.57 -38.44 -13.28
C PRO A 286 -40.37 -39.71 -12.42
N GLU A 287 -41.11 -39.80 -11.32
CA GLU A 287 -41.10 -40.95 -10.41
C GLU A 287 -41.55 -42.23 -11.11
N LYS A 288 -40.74 -43.29 -10.99
CA LYS A 288 -41.16 -44.66 -11.36
C LYS A 288 -42.06 -45.23 -10.26
N PRO A 289 -43.23 -45.81 -10.59
CA PRO A 289 -44.10 -46.41 -9.59
C PRO A 289 -43.46 -47.68 -9.01
N ARG A 290 -43.27 -47.71 -7.68
CA ARG A 290 -42.85 -48.90 -6.93
C ARG A 290 -44.02 -49.90 -6.87
N SER A 291 -43.82 -51.10 -7.42
CA SER A 291 -44.72 -52.23 -7.17
C SER A 291 -44.55 -52.72 -5.72
N ARG A 292 -45.67 -52.92 -5.03
CA ARG A 292 -45.72 -53.55 -3.71
C ARG A 292 -45.73 -55.06 -3.89
N ALA A 293 -44.72 -55.75 -3.37
CA ALA A 293 -44.80 -57.16 -3.03
C ALA A 293 -44.67 -57.32 -1.52
N HIS A 294 -45.63 -58.03 -0.92
CA HIS A 294 -45.79 -58.30 0.50
C HIS A 294 -45.02 -59.57 0.92
N ALA A 295 -44.81 -59.68 2.24
CA ALA A 295 -44.45 -60.88 3.03
C ALA A 295 -42.98 -61.34 2.92
N GLU A 296 -42.26 -61.73 3.97
CA GLU A 296 -42.63 -62.29 5.28
C GLU A 296 -41.51 -62.05 6.31
N LEU A 297 -41.89 -61.94 7.59
CA LEU A 297 -40.99 -61.92 8.74
C LEU A 297 -40.54 -63.34 9.10
N HIS A 298 -39.24 -63.55 9.31
CA HIS A 298 -38.73 -64.59 10.19
C HIS A 298 -37.63 -64.02 11.11
N ALA A 299 -37.74 -64.40 12.38
CA ALA A 299 -37.02 -63.88 13.53
C ALA A 299 -35.71 -64.64 13.84
N ALA A 300 -34.94 -64.05 14.77
CA ALA A 300 -33.83 -64.59 15.56
C ALA A 300 -32.45 -64.61 14.83
N GLN A 301 -31.31 -64.35 15.46
CA GLN A 301 -30.95 -64.47 16.87
C GLN A 301 -29.64 -63.70 17.15
N ILE A 302 -29.47 -63.30 18.41
CA ILE A 302 -28.25 -62.76 19.01
C ILE A 302 -27.17 -63.85 19.09
N SER A 303 -25.93 -63.50 18.72
CA SER A 303 -24.67 -63.85 19.40
C SER A 303 -23.62 -62.82 19.03
#